data_AF-H2C989-F1
#
_entry.id   AF-H2C989-F1
#
_cell.length_a   1.000
_cell.length_b   1.000
_cell.length_c   1.000
_cell.angle_alpha   90.00
_cell.angle_beta   90.00
_cell.angle_gamma   90.00
#
_symmetry.space_group_name_H-M   'P 1'
#
loop_
_entity.id
_entity.type
_entity.pdbx_description
1 polymer ?
#
loop_
_entity_poly.entity_id
_entity_poly.type
_entity_poly.pdbx_seq_one_letter_code
_entity_poly.pdbx_strand_id
1 'polypeptide(L)'
;MKPVDIKSLVNYVSLKILGGSDYLLDALEEYLVDGEGPAIVAHKYNISKHQLRGYAQRIIEKSGSEIRAKKVIPILKYISKGVEPIITRNDSGAYTCKICNTVVAREDTEEHVRKYHKDQLTLAVKSMMERLEEYRAKKEKAVAVATT
;
A
#
# COMPACT_ATOMS: atom_id res chain seq x y z
N MET A 1 12.47 -18.45 10.10
CA MET A 1 12.04 -17.38 9.17
C MET A 1 10.57 -17.07 9.44
N LYS A 2 10.20 -15.85 9.81
CA LYS A 2 8.82 -15.50 10.21
C LYS A 2 7.84 -15.71 9.04
N PRO A 3 6.62 -16.25 9.25
CA PRO A 3 5.62 -16.35 8.19
C PRO A 3 5.20 -14.96 7.71
N VAL A 4 4.81 -14.86 6.43
CA VAL A 4 4.28 -13.62 5.86
C VAL A 4 2.89 -13.37 6.45
N ASP A 5 2.69 -12.20 7.06
CA ASP A 5 1.37 -11.79 7.54
C ASP A 5 0.68 -10.95 6.46
N ILE A 6 0.01 -11.64 5.55
CA ILE A 6 -0.59 -11.03 4.36
C ILE A 6 -1.75 -10.09 4.71
N LYS A 7 -2.57 -10.46 5.71
CA LYS A 7 -3.71 -9.65 6.14
C LYS A 7 -3.23 -8.33 6.73
N SER A 8 -2.17 -8.38 7.55
CA SER A 8 -1.54 -7.17 8.08
C SER A 8 -0.90 -6.30 6.99
N LEU A 9 -0.31 -6.90 5.94
CA LEU A 9 0.23 -6.16 4.80
C LEU A 9 -0.88 -5.45 4.02
N VAL A 10 -1.94 -6.17 3.67
CA VAL A 10 -3.08 -5.62 2.95
C VAL A 10 -3.71 -4.49 3.76
N ASN A 11 -4.00 -4.71 5.05
CA ASN A 11 -4.56 -3.68 5.91
C ASN A 11 -3.67 -2.43 6.01
N TYR A 12 -2.34 -2.61 6.12
CA TYR A 12 -1.40 -1.50 6.14
C TYR A 12 -1.44 -0.70 4.85
N VAL A 13 -1.38 -1.38 3.70
CA VAL A 13 -1.39 -0.74 2.37
C VAL A 13 -2.72 -0.04 2.11
N SER A 14 -3.86 -0.70 2.36
CA SER A 14 -5.19 -0.10 2.20
C SER A 14 -5.30 1.18 3.01
N LEU A 15 -4.85 1.16 4.27
CA LEU A 15 -4.90 2.33 5.12
C LEU A 15 -4.05 3.50 4.59
N LYS A 16 -2.84 3.20 4.10
CA LYS A 16 -1.96 4.21 3.52
C LYS A 16 -2.57 4.85 2.27
N ILE A 17 -3.12 4.04 1.36
CA ILE A 17 -3.76 4.53 0.14
C ILE A 17 -4.98 5.39 0.48
N LEU A 18 -5.89 4.88 1.32
CA LEU A 18 -7.09 5.62 1.74
C LEU A 18 -6.73 6.95 2.43
N GLY A 19 -5.65 6.97 3.20
CA GLY A 19 -5.10 8.15 3.85
C GLY A 19 -4.39 9.16 2.93
N GLY A 20 -4.32 8.91 1.62
CA GLY A 20 -3.73 9.82 0.64
C GLY A 20 -2.29 9.49 0.24
N SER A 21 -1.76 8.33 0.62
CA SER A 21 -0.46 7.82 0.17
C SER A 21 -0.63 6.78 -0.95
N ASP A 22 -1.36 7.12 -2.01
CA ASP A 22 -1.61 6.24 -3.16
C ASP A 22 -0.34 5.91 -3.96
N TYR A 23 0.65 6.81 -3.93
CA TYR A 23 2.00 6.60 -4.47
C TYR A 23 2.87 5.57 -3.72
N LEU A 24 2.43 5.08 -2.55
CA LEU A 24 3.24 4.26 -1.64
C LEU A 24 3.91 3.07 -2.34
N LEU A 25 3.13 2.31 -3.11
CA LEU A 25 3.60 1.06 -3.70
C LEU A 25 4.56 1.30 -4.86
N ASP A 26 4.35 2.37 -5.62
CA ASP A 26 5.27 2.77 -6.69
C ASP A 26 6.61 3.23 -6.11
N ALA A 27 6.58 4.03 -5.05
CA ALA A 27 7.78 4.44 -4.34
C ALA A 27 8.56 3.25 -3.76
N LEU A 28 7.87 2.25 -3.22
CA LEU A 28 8.49 1.05 -2.68
C LEU A 28 9.02 0.11 -3.76
N GLU A 29 8.36 0.02 -4.91
CA GLU A 29 8.83 -0.75 -6.06
C GLU A 29 10.15 -0.17 -6.56
N GLU A 30 10.20 1.13 -6.85
CA GLU A 30 11.43 1.80 -7.29
C GLU A 30 12.56 1.65 -6.27
N TYR A 31 12.26 1.84 -4.98
CA TYR A 31 13.29 1.77 -3.94
C TYR A 31 13.80 0.35 -3.67
N LEU A 32 12.91 -0.63 -3.48
CA LEU A 32 13.30 -1.96 -3.01
C LEU A 32 13.48 -2.96 -4.15
N VAL A 33 12.65 -2.87 -5.20
CA VAL A 33 12.64 -3.82 -6.31
C VAL A 33 13.63 -3.38 -7.38
N ASP A 34 13.53 -2.13 -7.83
CA ASP A 34 14.39 -1.60 -8.90
C ASP A 34 15.76 -1.15 -8.36
N GLY A 35 15.85 -0.88 -7.06
CA GLY A 35 17.10 -0.54 -6.38
C GLY A 35 17.50 0.93 -6.50
N GLU A 36 16.54 1.81 -6.81
CA GLU A 36 16.76 3.24 -6.95
C GLU A 36 17.21 3.89 -5.64
N GLY A 37 18.05 4.93 -5.76
CA GLY A 37 18.61 5.62 -4.60
C GLY A 37 17.50 6.26 -3.74
N PRO A 38 17.52 6.13 -2.39
CA PRO A 38 16.45 6.61 -1.53
C PRO A 38 16.23 8.13 -1.60
N ALA A 39 17.26 8.91 -1.96
CA ALA A 39 17.13 10.34 -2.17
C ALA A 39 16.33 10.68 -3.44
N ILE A 40 16.56 9.92 -4.52
CA ILE A 40 15.90 10.10 -5.82
C ILE A 40 14.41 9.78 -5.67
N VAL A 41 14.09 8.61 -5.11
CA VAL A 41 12.71 8.17 -4.89
C VAL A 41 11.97 9.13 -3.94
N ALA A 42 12.59 9.49 -2.81
CA ALA A 42 11.97 10.40 -1.84
C ALA A 42 11.64 11.77 -2.47
N HIS A 43 12.55 12.30 -3.29
CA HIS A 43 12.32 13.54 -4.03
C HIS A 43 11.17 13.39 -5.05
N LYS A 44 11.19 12.33 -5.86
CA LYS A 44 10.16 12.05 -6.90
C LYS A 44 8.75 12.02 -6.32
N TYR A 45 8.57 11.42 -5.15
CA TYR A 45 7.27 11.25 -4.49
C TYR A 45 6.96 12.30 -3.42
N ASN A 46 7.78 13.36 -3.32
CA ASN A 46 7.62 14.45 -2.34
C ASN A 46 7.44 13.96 -0.89
N ILE A 47 8.26 12.99 -0.49
CA ILE A 47 8.33 12.45 0.86
C ILE A 47 9.73 12.59 1.44
N SER A 48 9.86 12.49 2.75
CA SER A 48 11.20 12.43 3.37
C SER A 48 11.85 11.05 3.17
N LYS A 49 13.19 11.03 3.12
CA LYS A 49 13.97 9.77 3.14
C LYS A 49 13.63 8.89 4.36
N HIS A 50 13.29 9.51 5.49
CA HIS A 50 12.89 8.81 6.70
C HIS A 50 11.53 8.12 6.52
N GLN A 51 10.55 8.78 5.89
CA GLN A 51 9.26 8.16 5.57
C GLN A 51 9.40 6.98 4.63
N LEU A 52 10.15 7.13 3.52
CA LEU A 52 10.38 6.04 2.57
C LEU A 52 11.01 4.80 3.25
N ARG A 53 12.05 5.02 4.07
CA ARG A 53 12.68 3.95 4.85
C ARG A 53 11.73 3.32 5.86
N GLY A 54 10.91 4.13 6.54
CA GLY A 54 9.89 3.65 7.46
C GLY A 54 8.86 2.76 6.76
N TYR A 55 8.40 3.15 5.56
CA TYR A 55 7.50 2.32 4.75
C TYR A 55 8.15 0.99 4.35
N ALA A 56 9.38 1.04 3.85
CA ALA A 56 10.14 -0.15 3.49
C ALA A 56 10.30 -1.09 4.69
N GLN A 57 10.70 -0.57 5.85
CA GLN A 57 10.84 -1.34 7.08
C GLN A 57 9.52 -2.02 7.47
N ARG A 58 8.38 -1.32 7.43
CA ARG A 58 7.07 -1.91 7.77
C ARG A 58 6.68 -3.04 6.83
N ILE A 59 6.96 -2.92 5.53
CA ILE A 59 6.71 -4.00 4.57
C ILE A 59 7.65 -5.19 4.81
N ILE A 60 8.92 -4.94 5.09
CA ILE A 60 9.92 -5.98 5.40
C ILE A 60 9.53 -6.75 6.67
N GLU A 61 9.16 -6.05 7.75
CA GLU A 61 8.74 -6.64 9.02
C GLU A 61 7.53 -7.57 8.86
N LYS A 62 6.54 -7.15 8.06
CA LYS A 62 5.31 -7.94 7.81
C LYS A 62 5.52 -9.06 6.79
N SER A 63 6.48 -8.91 5.88
CA SER A 63 6.90 -9.94 4.92
C SER A 63 7.88 -10.96 5.52
N GLY A 64 8.50 -10.63 6.64
CA GLY A 64 9.46 -11.45 7.37
C GLY A 64 10.90 -11.41 6.81
N SER A 65 11.14 -10.83 5.64
CA SER A 65 12.47 -10.53 5.09
C SER A 65 12.41 -9.56 3.91
N GLU A 66 13.54 -8.91 3.59
CA GLU A 66 13.65 -8.02 2.42
C GLU A 66 13.43 -8.77 1.11
N ILE A 67 14.03 -9.95 0.94
CA ILE A 67 13.84 -10.78 -0.27
C ILE A 67 12.35 -11.09 -0.50
N ARG A 68 11.59 -11.36 0.57
CA ARG A 68 10.14 -11.58 0.45
C ARG A 68 9.39 -10.28 0.17
N ALA A 69 9.77 -9.18 0.82
CA ALA A 69 9.18 -7.87 0.56
C ALA A 69 9.26 -7.49 -0.93
N LYS A 70 10.45 -7.65 -1.55
CA LYS A 70 10.64 -7.39 -2.99
C LYS A 70 9.69 -8.19 -3.88
N LYS A 71 9.43 -9.46 -3.53
CA LYS A 71 8.48 -10.32 -4.27
C LYS A 71 7.02 -9.95 -4.03
N VAL A 72 6.69 -9.41 -2.86
CA VAL A 72 5.31 -9.10 -2.46
C VAL A 72 4.87 -7.73 -2.96
N ILE A 73 5.76 -6.74 -3.09
CA ILE A 73 5.42 -5.39 -3.56
C ILE A 73 4.66 -5.38 -4.90
N PRO A 74 5.12 -6.06 -5.97
CA PRO A 74 4.38 -6.11 -7.24
C PRO A 74 3.00 -6.76 -7.10
N ILE A 75 2.85 -7.73 -6.19
CA ILE A 75 1.56 -8.37 -5.89
C ILE A 75 0.63 -7.38 -5.19
N LEU A 76 1.13 -6.67 -4.18
CA LEU A 76 0.38 -5.63 -3.48
C LEU A 76 -0.09 -4.54 -4.45
N LYS A 77 0.79 -4.12 -5.37
CA LYS A 77 0.46 -3.15 -6.42
C LYS A 77 -0.66 -3.66 -7.32
N TYR A 78 -0.58 -4.90 -7.80
CA TYR A 78 -1.64 -5.52 -8.59
C TYR A 78 -2.99 -5.56 -7.85
N ILE A 79 -3.02 -6.04 -6.60
CA ILE A 79 -4.29 -6.20 -5.86
C ILE A 79 -4.85 -4.87 -5.33
N SER A 80 -4.02 -3.85 -5.18
CA SER A 80 -4.44 -2.50 -4.74
C SER A 80 -5.21 -1.71 -5.80
N LYS A 81 -5.18 -2.14 -7.07
CA LYS A 81 -5.87 -1.45 -8.17
C LYS A 81 -7.35 -1.21 -7.84
N GLY A 82 -7.81 0.03 -7.98
CA GLY A 82 -9.18 0.44 -7.66
C GLY A 82 -9.43 0.74 -6.18
N VAL A 83 -8.42 0.67 -5.31
CA VAL A 83 -8.45 1.34 -4.00
C VAL A 83 -7.94 2.76 -4.20
N GLU A 84 -8.77 3.74 -3.89
CA GLU A 84 -8.47 5.15 -4.13
C GLU A 84 -8.38 5.96 -2.84
N PRO A 85 -7.62 7.07 -2.82
CA PRO A 85 -7.53 7.92 -1.64
C PRO A 85 -8.86 8.60 -1.34
N ILE A 86 -9.33 8.44 -0.09
CA ILE A 86 -10.50 9.15 0.42
C ILE A 86 -10.10 10.49 1.05
N ILE A 87 -8.84 10.64 1.47
CA ILE A 87 -8.26 11.91 1.87
C ILE A 87 -7.42 12.45 0.72
N THR A 88 -7.68 13.69 0.31
CA THR A 88 -6.92 14.38 -0.73
C THR A 88 -6.40 15.72 -0.25
N ARG A 89 -5.23 16.10 -0.75
CA ARG A 89 -4.65 17.41 -0.54
C ARG A 89 -5.19 18.37 -1.59
N ASN A 90 -5.77 19.49 -1.16
CA ASN A 90 -6.22 20.55 -2.06
C ASN A 90 -5.07 21.51 -2.42
N ASP A 91 -5.35 22.48 -3.29
CA ASP A 91 -4.34 23.43 -3.79
C ASP A 91 -3.76 24.33 -2.69
N SER A 92 -4.54 24.62 -1.64
CA SER A 92 -4.05 25.35 -0.46
C SER A 92 -3.19 24.50 0.47
N GLY A 93 -3.03 23.22 0.16
CA GLY A 93 -2.19 22.28 0.89
C GLY A 93 -2.88 21.60 2.08
N ALA A 94 -4.16 21.87 2.31
CA ALA A 94 -4.97 21.23 3.34
C ALA A 94 -5.43 19.84 2.90
N TYR A 95 -5.49 18.90 3.85
CA TYR A 95 -5.96 17.55 3.61
C TYR A 95 -7.45 17.49 3.96
N THR A 96 -8.28 17.05 3.03
CA THR A 96 -9.74 16.99 3.20
C THR A 96 -10.23 15.58 2.89
N CYS A 97 -11.12 15.05 3.74
CA CYS A 97 -11.80 13.79 3.49
C CYS A 97 -12.96 13.99 2.50
N LYS A 98 -13.00 13.23 1.41
CA LYS A 98 -14.05 13.28 0.38
C LYS A 98 -15.42 12.76 0.85
N ILE A 99 -15.45 12.01 1.95
CA ILE A 99 -16.67 11.36 2.45
C ILE A 99 -17.42 12.27 3.42
N CYS A 100 -16.69 12.84 4.40
CA CYS A 100 -17.29 13.68 5.44
C CYS A 100 -16.92 15.16 5.34
N ASN A 101 -16.13 15.56 4.33
CA ASN A 101 -15.66 16.93 4.09
C ASN A 101 -14.86 17.55 5.25
N THR A 102 -14.40 16.74 6.20
CA THR A 102 -13.59 17.20 7.33
C THR A 102 -12.17 17.51 6.87
N VAL A 103 -11.65 18.66 7.29
CA VAL A 103 -10.23 19.01 7.14
C VAL A 103 -9.44 18.26 8.22
N VAL A 104 -8.40 17.55 7.79
CA VAL A 104 -7.59 16.67 8.64
C VAL A 104 -6.14 17.14 8.62
N ALA A 105 -5.44 17.06 9.74
CA ALA A 105 -3.99 17.26 9.74
C ALA A 105 -3.30 16.14 8.94
N ARG A 106 -2.15 16.42 8.32
CA ARG A 106 -1.44 15.45 7.46
C ARG A 106 -1.11 14.16 8.22
N GLU A 107 -0.66 14.31 9.46
CA GLU A 107 -0.28 13.26 10.40
C GLU A 107 -1.47 12.40 10.85
N ASP A 108 -2.68 12.97 10.87
CA ASP A 108 -3.89 12.33 11.38
C ASP A 108 -4.72 11.64 10.30
N THR A 109 -4.30 11.73 9.04
CA THR A 109 -5.04 11.19 7.88
C THR A 109 -5.40 9.71 8.07
N GLU A 110 -4.42 8.87 8.40
CA GLU A 110 -4.64 7.44 8.68
C GLU A 110 -5.46 7.18 9.94
N GLU A 111 -5.37 8.05 10.94
CA GLU A 111 -6.18 7.94 12.15
C GLU A 111 -7.65 8.28 11.87
N HIS A 112 -7.89 9.32 11.07
CA HIS A 112 -9.21 9.72 10.63
C HIS A 112 -9.92 8.58 9.87
N VAL A 113 -9.23 7.94 8.91
CA VAL A 113 -9.79 6.77 8.20
C VAL A 113 -10.15 5.65 9.18
N ARG A 114 -9.27 5.32 10.13
CA ARG A 114 -9.51 4.24 11.10
C ARG A 114 -10.67 4.52 12.05
N LYS A 115 -10.84 5.77 12.50
CA LYS A 115 -11.86 6.15 13.47
C LYS A 115 -13.22 6.38 12.84
N TYR A 116 -13.28 7.08 11.70
CA TYR A 116 -14.54 7.56 11.13
C TYR A 116 -14.98 6.82 9.86
N HIS A 117 -14.06 6.13 9.19
CA HIS A 117 -14.34 5.43 7.92
C HIS A 117 -13.85 3.98 7.95
N LYS A 118 -14.02 3.31 9.11
CA LYS A 118 -13.63 1.91 9.31
C LYS A 118 -14.26 0.97 8.28
N ASP A 119 -15.49 1.24 7.86
CA ASP A 119 -16.18 0.43 6.85
C ASP A 119 -15.48 0.52 5.49
N GLN A 120 -14.99 1.71 5.11
CA GLN A 120 -14.23 1.90 3.87
C GLN A 120 -12.90 1.14 3.91
N LEU A 121 -12.20 1.18 5.05
CA LEU A 121 -11.00 0.36 5.24
C LEU A 121 -11.32 -1.13 5.15
N THR A 122 -12.43 -1.57 5.75
CA THR A 122 -12.84 -2.98 5.73
C THR A 122 -13.18 -3.44 4.31
N LEU A 123 -13.90 -2.61 3.54
CA LEU A 123 -14.21 -2.86 2.13
C LEU A 123 -12.95 -2.92 1.26
N ALA A 124 -12.02 -1.98 1.45
CA ALA A 124 -10.75 -1.96 0.72
C ALA A 124 -9.92 -3.22 1.00
N VAL A 125 -9.80 -3.62 2.27
CA VAL A 125 -9.09 -4.85 2.67
C VAL A 125 -9.76 -6.08 2.07
N LYS A 126 -11.10 -6.18 2.15
CA LYS A 126 -11.85 -7.29 1.57
C LYS A 126 -11.61 -7.39 0.07
N SER A 127 -11.75 -6.29 -0.66
CA SER A 127 -11.56 -6.23 -2.11
C SER A 127 -10.13 -6.60 -2.53
N MET A 128 -9.11 -6.13 -1.81
CA MET A 128 -7.72 -6.51 -2.06
C MET A 128 -7.46 -8.00 -1.79
N MET A 129 -8.08 -8.58 -0.76
CA MET A 129 -7.97 -10.01 -0.46
C MET A 129 -8.65 -10.88 -1.53
N GLU A 130 -9.83 -10.49 -2.01
CA GLU A 130 -10.52 -11.17 -3.12
C GLU A 130 -9.65 -11.17 -4.40
N ARG A 131 -9.06 -10.03 -4.75
CA ARG A 131 -8.12 -9.93 -5.89
C ARG A 131 -6.85 -10.75 -5.69
N LEU A 132 -6.41 -10.96 -4.45
CA LEU A 132 -5.28 -11.83 -4.14
C LEU A 132 -5.62 -13.31 -4.40
N GLU A 133 -6.82 -13.74 -4.05
CA GLU A 133 -7.31 -15.09 -4.36
C GLU A 133 -7.39 -15.31 -5.87
N GLU A 134 -7.94 -14.34 -6.62
CA GLU A 134 -7.95 -14.37 -8.08
C GLU A 134 -6.52 -14.44 -8.66
N TYR A 135 -5.59 -13.65 -8.13
CA TYR A 135 -4.20 -13.65 -8.57
C TYR A 135 -3.54 -15.02 -8.38
N ARG A 136 -3.78 -15.67 -7.23
CA ARG A 136 -3.28 -17.02 -6.93
C ARG A 136 -3.88 -18.06 -7.87
N ALA A 137 -5.20 -18.05 -8.05
CA ALA A 137 -5.89 -18.96 -8.96
C ALA A 137 -5.41 -18.83 -10.42
N LYS A 138 -5.15 -17.59 -10.89
CA LYS A 138 -4.56 -17.36 -12.22
C LYS A 138 -3.16 -17.96 -12.35
N LYS A 139 -2.32 -17.81 -11.31
CA LYS A 139 -0.98 -18.41 -11.31
C LYS A 139 -1.01 -19.94 -11.30
N GLU A 140 -1.87 -20.55 -10.50
CA GLU A 140 -2.03 -22.01 -10.46
C GLU A 140 -2.47 -22.57 -11.81
N LYS A 141 -3.43 -21.92 -12.47
CA LYS A 141 -3.85 -22.29 -13.84
C LYS A 141 -2.72 -22.14 -14.86
N ALA A 142 -1.95 -21.05 -14.80
CA ALA A 142 -0.84 -20.82 -15.71
C ALA A 142 0.29 -21.85 -15.55
N VAL A 143 0.57 -22.28 -14.31
CA VAL A 143 1.56 -23.34 -14.05
C VAL A 143 1.06 -24.68 -14.58
N ALA A 144 -0.21 -25.04 -14.34
CA ALA A 144 -0.78 -26.29 -14.82
C ALA A 144 -0.72 -26.43 -16.36
N VAL A 145 -1.01 -25.34 -17.09
CA VAL A 145 -0.93 -25.30 -18.56
C VAL A 145 0.51 -25.35 -19.07
N ALA A 146 1.50 -24.81 -18.33
CA ALA A 146 2.90 -24.84 -18.73
C ALA A 146 3.58 -26.22 -18.50
N THR A 147 2.98 -27.09 -17.69
CA THR A 147 3.49 -28.43 -17.37
C THR A 147 2.83 -29.56 -18.17
N THR A 148 1.88 -29.25 -19.04
CA THR A 148 1.22 -30.17 -19.99
C THR A 148 1.68 -29.89 -21.41
#